data_AF-F6Z5J1-F1
#
_entry.id   AF-F6Z5J1-F1
#
_cell.length_a   1.000
_cell.length_b   1.000
_cell.length_c   1.000
_cell.angle_alpha   90.00
_cell.angle_beta   90.00
_cell.angle_gamma   90.00
#
_symmetry.space_group_name_H-M   'P 1'
#
loop_
_entity.id
_entity.type
_entity.pdbx_description
1 polymer ?
#
loop_
_entity_poly.entity_id
_entity_poly.type
_entity_poly.pdbx_seq_one_letter_code
_entity_poly.pdbx_strand_id
1 'polypeptide(L)'
;MNRSHEFGDMPFGQTRVQYTASDATGNSRTCVIVVSVQDNFCPQLDEPKYGFINCDMNLNNLKECYHECNSQRYGIAMHSYMESYHVCEDDGVWHPAVRLPIDCSHQRYSNELIKGYRMSYRLTTENTCNDTNFLESVRLHLVARLTPRVPHWCRPRETGINCTLVSVEVTCVTEEVIEVTTASPSNNYDYDADEYYD
;
A
#
# COMPACT_ATOMS: atom_id res chain seq x y z
N MET A 1 -15.48 37.06 -29.94
CA MET A 1 -15.46 35.59 -30.01
C MET A 1 -16.75 35.10 -29.37
N ASN A 2 -17.53 34.26 -30.07
CA ASN A 2 -18.80 33.73 -29.59
C ASN A 2 -18.63 32.23 -29.27
N ARG A 3 -19.29 31.74 -28.22
CA ARG A 3 -19.24 30.33 -27.79
C ARG A 3 -20.64 29.76 -27.64
N SER A 4 -20.79 28.50 -28.00
CA SER A 4 -22.06 27.77 -27.91
C SER A 4 -22.45 27.32 -26.49
N HIS A 5 -21.48 27.18 -25.58
CA HIS A 5 -21.67 26.67 -24.22
C HIS A 5 -20.86 27.51 -23.23
N GLU A 6 -21.35 27.67 -22.00
CA GLU A 6 -20.65 28.35 -20.90
C GLU A 6 -19.76 27.39 -20.11
N PHE A 7 -18.75 27.93 -19.43
CA PHE A 7 -17.88 27.12 -18.56
C PHE A 7 -18.70 26.59 -17.36
N GLY A 8 -18.58 25.29 -17.09
CA GLY A 8 -19.29 24.62 -16.00
C GLY A 8 -20.67 24.05 -16.37
N ASP A 9 -21.18 24.33 -17.57
CA ASP A 9 -22.44 23.73 -18.08
C ASP A 9 -22.13 22.67 -19.14
N MET A 10 -21.61 21.54 -18.68
CA MET A 10 -21.28 20.40 -19.53
C MET A 10 -21.95 19.15 -18.97
N PRO A 11 -23.04 18.66 -19.61
CA PRO A 11 -23.68 17.43 -19.16
C PRO A 11 -22.74 16.24 -19.35
N PHE A 12 -22.98 15.17 -18.59
CA PHE A 12 -22.32 13.88 -18.78
C PHE A 12 -22.42 13.42 -20.25
N GLY A 13 -21.31 12.87 -20.77
CA GLY A 13 -21.18 12.44 -22.15
C GLY A 13 -20.41 13.43 -23.04
N GLN A 14 -20.64 13.36 -24.35
CA GLN A 14 -19.94 14.20 -25.32
C GLN A 14 -20.70 15.49 -25.63
N THR A 15 -20.07 16.62 -25.36
CA THR A 15 -20.58 17.96 -25.69
C THR A 15 -19.71 18.59 -26.77
N ARG A 16 -20.33 19.01 -27.89
CA ARG A 16 -19.62 19.70 -28.98
C ARG A 16 -19.67 21.22 -28.76
N VAL A 17 -18.56 21.79 -28.32
CA VAL A 17 -18.43 23.23 -28.07
C VAL A 17 -17.90 23.93 -29.32
N GLN A 18 -18.75 24.73 -29.93
CA GLN A 18 -18.42 25.58 -31.06
C GLN A 18 -17.92 26.96 -30.60
N TYR A 19 -16.78 27.39 -31.14
CA TYR A 19 -16.19 28.72 -30.95
C TYR A 19 -16.09 29.45 -32.28
N THR A 20 -16.66 30.65 -32.36
CA THR A 20 -16.61 31.50 -33.56
C THR A 20 -15.82 32.77 -33.26
N ALA A 21 -14.70 32.95 -33.95
CA ALA A 21 -13.89 34.16 -33.90
C ALA A 21 -14.17 35.00 -35.15
N SER A 22 -14.47 36.28 -34.95
CA SER A 22 -14.67 37.26 -36.02
C SER A 22 -13.66 38.39 -35.85
N ASP A 23 -13.07 38.87 -36.95
CA ASP A 23 -12.19 40.04 -36.94
C ASP A 23 -12.95 41.32 -37.36
N ALA A 24 -12.30 42.48 -37.21
CA ALA A 24 -12.87 43.78 -37.54
C ALA A 24 -13.10 43.98 -39.06
N THR A 25 -12.50 43.14 -39.89
CA THR A 25 -12.60 43.18 -41.35
C THR A 25 -13.65 42.20 -41.90
N GLY A 26 -14.37 41.50 -41.02
CA GLY A 26 -15.51 40.65 -41.37
C GLY A 26 -15.17 39.20 -41.66
N ASN A 27 -13.91 38.77 -41.49
CA ASN A 27 -13.58 37.36 -41.55
C ASN A 27 -14.09 36.66 -40.28
N SER A 28 -14.68 35.48 -40.47
CA SER A 28 -15.13 34.62 -39.38
C SER A 28 -14.57 33.22 -39.55
N ARG A 29 -14.09 32.64 -38.46
CA ARG A 29 -13.70 31.22 -38.40
C ARG A 29 -14.35 30.55 -37.21
N THR A 30 -14.77 29.32 -37.44
CA THR A 30 -15.41 28.49 -36.42
C THR A 30 -14.62 27.22 -36.18
N CYS A 31 -14.35 26.94 -34.91
CA CYS A 31 -13.72 25.71 -34.43
C CYS A 31 -14.71 24.92 -33.56
N VAL A 32 -14.66 23.60 -33.63
CA VAL A 32 -15.47 22.71 -32.77
C VAL A 32 -14.52 21.90 -31.91
N ILE A 33 -14.71 21.98 -30.60
CA ILE A 33 -14.02 21.15 -29.60
C ILE A 33 -15.03 20.12 -29.10
N VAL A 34 -14.62 18.87 -28.97
CA VAL A 34 -15.45 17.82 -28.37
C VAL A 34 -14.98 17.64 -26.94
N VAL A 35 -15.83 17.97 -25.97
CA VAL A 35 -15.57 17.76 -24.54
C VAL A 35 -16.29 16.49 -24.11
N SER A 36 -15.58 15.58 -23.44
CA SER A 36 -16.16 14.37 -22.88
C SER A 36 -16.17 14.48 -21.36
N VAL A 37 -17.35 14.53 -20.76
CA VAL A 37 -17.51 14.47 -19.29
C VAL A 37 -17.85 13.03 -18.93
N GLN A 38 -16.98 12.40 -18.14
CA GLN A 38 -17.13 11.01 -17.70
C GLN A 38 -17.25 10.97 -16.18
N ASP A 39 -18.04 10.02 -15.69
CA ASP A 39 -18.30 9.80 -14.26
C ASP A 39 -17.17 8.99 -13.60
N ASN A 40 -16.51 8.13 -14.38
CA ASN A 40 -15.38 7.31 -13.94
C ASN A 40 -14.26 7.34 -14.97
N PHE A 41 -13.12 7.92 -14.61
CA PHE A 41 -11.92 7.89 -15.43
C PHE A 41 -11.15 6.57 -15.28
N CYS A 42 -11.28 5.90 -14.13
CA CYS A 42 -10.59 4.64 -13.86
C CYS A 42 -11.40 3.40 -14.28
N PRO A 43 -10.72 2.30 -14.64
CA PRO A 43 -11.38 1.03 -14.93
C PRO A 43 -12.15 0.53 -13.71
N GLN A 44 -13.25 -0.19 -13.96
CA GLN A 44 -13.99 -0.84 -12.89
C GLN A 44 -13.10 -1.87 -12.18
N LEU A 45 -13.12 -1.86 -10.85
CA LEU A 45 -12.46 -2.86 -10.02
C LEU A 45 -13.36 -4.08 -9.89
N ASP A 46 -12.76 -5.26 -9.96
CA ASP A 46 -13.46 -6.53 -9.72
C ASP A 46 -13.72 -6.71 -8.22
N GLU A 47 -14.86 -7.32 -7.90
CA GLU A 47 -15.18 -7.67 -6.52
C GLU A 47 -14.29 -8.81 -6.01
N PRO A 48 -13.81 -8.73 -4.76
CA PRO A 48 -13.03 -9.80 -4.14
C PRO A 48 -13.91 -11.04 -3.93
N LYS A 49 -13.33 -12.24 -4.11
CA LYS A 49 -14.03 -13.47 -3.73
C LYS A 49 -14.31 -13.47 -2.23
N TYR A 50 -15.55 -13.74 -1.84
CA TYR A 50 -16.01 -13.72 -0.44
C TYR A 50 -15.89 -12.36 0.27
N GLY A 51 -15.86 -11.27 -0.50
CA GLY A 51 -15.94 -9.91 0.01
C GLY A 51 -16.75 -9.02 -0.92
N PHE A 52 -16.51 -7.73 -0.80
CA PHE A 52 -17.07 -6.69 -1.64
C PHE A 52 -16.10 -5.51 -1.70
N ILE A 53 -16.32 -4.61 -2.65
CA ILE A 53 -15.59 -3.36 -2.76
C ILE A 53 -16.54 -2.20 -2.47
N ASN A 54 -16.13 -1.29 -1.59
CA ASN A 54 -16.85 -0.05 -1.35
C ASN A 54 -16.10 1.07 -2.03
N CYS A 55 -16.82 1.95 -2.70
CA CYS A 55 -16.27 3.10 -3.38
C CYS A 55 -17.07 4.34 -3.03
N ASP A 56 -16.38 5.35 -2.53
CA ASP A 56 -16.95 6.64 -2.15
C ASP A 56 -16.10 7.78 -2.71
N MET A 57 -16.62 9.00 -2.66
CA MET A 57 -15.85 10.19 -3.00
C MET A 57 -15.13 10.70 -1.76
N ASN A 58 -13.83 10.92 -1.85
CA ASN A 58 -13.05 11.50 -0.75
C ASN A 58 -13.23 13.04 -0.67
N LEU A 59 -12.56 13.68 0.29
CA LEU A 59 -12.63 15.13 0.52
C LEU A 59 -12.16 15.98 -0.67
N ASN A 60 -11.40 15.40 -1.59
CA ASN A 60 -10.90 16.06 -2.80
C ASN A 60 -11.78 15.78 -4.03
N ASN A 61 -12.97 15.17 -3.85
CA ASN A 61 -13.83 14.68 -4.92
C ASN A 61 -13.11 13.68 -5.85
N LEU A 62 -12.18 12.90 -5.31
CA LEU A 62 -11.59 11.75 -6.01
C LEU A 62 -12.30 10.48 -5.57
N LYS A 63 -12.50 9.56 -6.50
CA LYS A 63 -13.11 8.27 -6.19
C LYS A 63 -12.10 7.40 -5.43
N GLU A 64 -12.43 7.06 -4.20
CA GLU A 64 -11.65 6.21 -3.32
C GLU A 64 -12.41 4.90 -3.09
N CYS A 65 -11.74 3.77 -3.30
CA CYS A 65 -12.31 2.45 -3.10
C CYS A 65 -11.49 1.65 -2.09
N TYR A 66 -12.16 0.88 -1.24
CA TYR A 66 -11.53 -0.03 -0.31
C TYR A 66 -12.20 -1.41 -0.33
N HIS A 67 -11.38 -2.44 -0.12
CA HIS A 67 -11.81 -3.84 -0.14
C HIS A 67 -12.25 -4.27 1.26
N GLU A 68 -13.42 -4.88 1.36
CA GLU A 68 -13.94 -5.47 2.58
C GLU A 68 -14.21 -6.96 2.40
N CYS A 69 -13.91 -7.74 3.43
CA CYS A 69 -14.24 -9.16 3.47
C CYS A 69 -15.52 -9.39 4.27
N ASN A 70 -16.26 -10.44 3.94
CA ASN A 70 -17.38 -10.88 4.77
C ASN A 70 -16.86 -11.30 6.16
N SER A 71 -17.05 -10.41 7.13
CA SER A 71 -16.25 -10.27 8.36
C SER A 71 -16.38 -11.38 9.40
N GLN A 72 -17.18 -12.43 9.14
CA GLN A 72 -17.37 -13.52 10.09
C GLN A 72 -16.45 -14.73 9.86
N ARG A 73 -15.90 -14.91 8.66
CA ARG A 73 -15.08 -16.09 8.32
C ARG A 73 -13.94 -15.82 7.35
N TYR A 74 -13.90 -14.62 6.76
CA TYR A 74 -12.96 -14.29 5.71
C TYR A 74 -12.14 -13.06 6.07
N GLY A 75 -10.88 -13.03 5.64
CA GLY A 75 -9.96 -11.91 5.82
C GLY A 75 -9.02 -11.77 4.63
N ILE A 76 -8.46 -10.57 4.48
CA ILE A 76 -7.49 -10.26 3.42
C ILE A 76 -6.19 -11.00 3.73
N ALA A 77 -5.75 -11.87 2.82
CA ALA A 77 -4.47 -12.55 2.96
C ALA A 77 -3.33 -11.53 2.77
N MET A 78 -2.44 -11.40 3.77
CA MET A 78 -1.24 -10.54 3.74
C MET A 78 -1.53 -9.04 3.61
N HIS A 79 -1.98 -8.43 4.71
CA HIS A 79 -2.17 -6.97 4.80
C HIS A 79 -0.88 -6.16 4.58
N SER A 80 0.31 -6.76 4.79
CA SER A 80 1.59 -6.03 4.74
C SER A 80 2.09 -5.65 3.33
N TYR A 81 1.48 -6.16 2.26
CA TYR A 81 1.93 -5.90 0.89
C TYR A 81 0.85 -5.39 -0.06
N MET A 82 -0.39 -5.33 0.41
CA MET A 82 -1.53 -4.87 -0.39
C MET A 82 -2.23 -3.76 0.35
N GLU A 83 -2.07 -2.54 -0.18
CA GLU A 83 -2.93 -1.42 0.17
C GLU A 83 -4.35 -1.83 -0.23
N SER A 84 -5.20 -2.04 0.77
CA SER A 84 -6.60 -2.40 0.57
C SER A 84 -7.45 -1.22 0.11
N TYR A 85 -6.83 -0.08 -0.16
CA TYR A 85 -7.45 1.16 -0.63
C TYR A 85 -6.81 1.58 -1.97
N HIS A 86 -7.61 2.15 -2.86
CA HIS A 86 -7.18 2.70 -4.14
C HIS A 86 -7.89 4.03 -4.38
N VAL A 87 -7.15 5.01 -4.87
CA VAL A 87 -7.68 6.32 -5.28
C VAL A 87 -7.57 6.44 -6.79
N CYS A 88 -8.67 6.83 -7.43
CA CYS A 88 -8.70 7.16 -8.84
C CYS A 88 -8.31 8.63 -9.00
N GLU A 89 -7.17 8.90 -9.62
CA GLU A 89 -6.75 10.25 -9.96
C GLU A 89 -7.26 10.67 -11.35
N ASP A 90 -7.06 11.94 -11.70
CA ASP A 90 -7.49 12.54 -12.97
C ASP A 90 -6.80 11.91 -14.20
N ASP A 91 -5.75 11.12 -14.00
CA ASP A 91 -5.06 10.36 -15.04
C ASP A 91 -5.81 9.09 -15.46
N GLY A 92 -6.90 8.73 -14.77
CA GLY A 92 -7.68 7.52 -15.02
C GLY A 92 -6.99 6.24 -14.57
N VAL A 93 -6.00 6.36 -13.67
CA VAL A 93 -5.26 5.22 -13.11
C VAL A 93 -5.54 5.11 -11.62
N TRP A 94 -5.70 3.88 -11.15
CA TRP A 94 -5.79 3.58 -9.73
C TRP A 94 -4.43 3.71 -9.07
N HIS A 95 -4.37 4.44 -7.96
CA HIS A 95 -3.18 4.62 -7.14
C HIS A 95 -3.43 4.08 -5.72
N PRO A 96 -2.60 3.14 -5.24
CA PRO A 96 -1.56 2.43 -5.99
C PRO A 96 -2.16 1.56 -7.09
N ALA A 97 -1.35 1.28 -8.12
CA ALA A 97 -1.75 0.41 -9.23
C ALA A 97 -2.23 -0.95 -8.73
N VAL A 98 -3.37 -1.41 -9.27
CA VAL A 98 -3.95 -2.71 -8.96
C VAL A 98 -3.01 -3.80 -9.49
N ARG A 99 -2.34 -4.53 -8.60
CA ARG A 99 -1.35 -5.54 -9.00
C ARG A 99 -1.90 -6.96 -9.00
N LEU A 100 -2.91 -7.27 -8.20
CA LEU A 100 -3.57 -8.56 -8.10
C LEU A 100 -5.02 -8.35 -7.66
N PRO A 101 -5.96 -9.25 -8.02
CA PRO A 101 -7.26 -9.27 -7.38
C PRO A 101 -7.06 -9.49 -5.87
N ILE A 102 -7.61 -8.60 -5.06
CA ILE A 102 -7.66 -8.78 -3.61
C ILE A 102 -8.71 -9.85 -3.39
N ASP A 103 -8.34 -11.02 -2.88
CA ASP A 103 -9.30 -12.07 -2.57
C ASP A 103 -9.36 -12.31 -1.07
N CYS A 104 -10.58 -12.46 -0.56
CA CYS A 104 -10.78 -12.82 0.83
C CYS A 104 -10.57 -14.33 0.99
N SER A 105 -9.77 -14.69 1.99
CA SER A 105 -9.43 -16.06 2.31
C SER A 105 -10.05 -16.45 3.65
N HIS A 106 -10.25 -17.74 3.89
CA HIS A 106 -10.71 -18.19 5.21
C HIS A 106 -9.72 -17.75 6.28
N GLN A 107 -10.25 -17.10 7.32
CA GLN A 107 -9.47 -16.75 8.49
C GLN A 107 -8.91 -18.03 9.11
N ARG A 108 -7.62 -18.01 9.43
CA ARG A 108 -6.92 -19.06 10.17
C ARG A 108 -6.13 -18.39 11.26
N TYR A 109 -6.22 -18.93 12.47
CA TYR A 109 -5.32 -18.52 13.54
C TYR A 109 -3.89 -18.81 13.11
N SER A 110 -3.03 -17.79 13.17
CA SER A 110 -1.63 -17.99 12.82
C SER A 110 -0.99 -18.91 13.85
N ASN A 111 -0.34 -19.96 13.36
CA ASN A 111 0.48 -20.85 14.17
C ASN A 111 1.96 -20.43 14.16
N GLU A 112 2.30 -19.34 13.48
CA GLU A 112 3.64 -18.82 13.34
C GLU A 112 3.64 -17.29 13.45
N LEU A 113 4.62 -16.74 14.18
CA LEU A 113 4.81 -15.30 14.30
C LEU A 113 6.27 -14.97 14.07
N ILE A 114 6.53 -13.99 13.21
CA ILE A 114 7.88 -13.50 12.91
C ILE A 114 8.06 -12.15 13.59
N LYS A 115 9.04 -12.05 14.49
CA LYS A 115 9.40 -10.80 15.17
C LYS A 115 10.76 -10.32 14.70
N GLY A 116 10.79 -9.20 13.98
CA GLY A 116 12.02 -8.53 13.57
C GLY A 116 12.69 -7.79 14.72
N TYR A 117 14.03 -7.79 14.73
CA TYR A 117 14.84 -6.93 15.61
C TYR A 117 15.96 -6.30 14.78
N ARG A 118 16.17 -4.99 14.95
CA ARG A 118 17.24 -4.24 14.30
C ARG A 118 18.23 -3.75 15.34
N MET A 119 19.52 -3.99 15.10
CA MET A 119 20.61 -3.44 15.88
C MET A 119 21.62 -2.78 14.96
N SER A 120 22.16 -1.64 15.39
CA SER A 120 23.16 -0.88 14.65
C SER A 120 24.38 -0.68 15.54
N TYR A 121 25.58 -0.77 14.96
CA TYR A 121 26.83 -0.49 15.66
C TYR A 121 27.76 0.29 14.74
N ARG A 122 28.56 1.20 15.32
CA ARG A 122 29.51 2.02 14.56
C ARG A 122 30.84 1.28 14.41
N LEU A 123 31.30 1.15 13.18
CA LEU A 123 32.62 0.61 12.86
C LEU A 123 33.67 1.71 13.07
N THR A 124 34.78 1.35 13.71
CA THR A 124 35.89 2.29 14.00
C THR A 124 36.94 2.35 12.90
N THR A 125 36.88 1.45 11.92
CA THR A 125 37.80 1.37 10.78
C THR A 125 37.10 1.80 9.49
N GLU A 126 37.68 2.78 8.80
CA GLU A 126 37.21 3.23 7.49
C GLU A 126 37.32 2.07 6.46
N ASN A 127 36.30 1.92 5.60
CA ASN A 127 36.18 0.97 4.48
C ASN A 127 35.79 -0.49 4.75
N THR A 128 35.45 -0.91 5.98
CA THR A 128 34.94 -2.28 6.23
C THR A 128 33.52 -2.52 5.70
N CYS A 129 32.77 -1.45 5.40
CA CYS A 129 31.38 -1.56 4.96
C CYS A 129 31.18 -1.98 3.51
N ASN A 130 32.20 -1.82 2.66
CA ASN A 130 32.15 -2.24 1.25
C ASN A 130 32.67 -3.68 1.06
N ASP A 131 33.15 -4.32 2.13
CA ASP A 131 33.65 -5.68 2.09
C ASP A 131 32.51 -6.67 2.33
N THR A 132 32.04 -7.29 1.25
CA THR A 132 30.98 -8.31 1.29
C THR A 132 31.37 -9.54 2.11
N ASN A 133 32.66 -9.91 2.13
CA ASN A 133 33.12 -11.06 2.91
C ASN A 133 33.09 -10.75 4.40
N PHE A 134 33.43 -9.51 4.77
CA PHE A 134 33.28 -9.04 6.14
C PHE A 134 31.82 -9.07 6.58
N LEU A 135 30.89 -8.53 5.78
CA LEU A 135 29.45 -8.53 6.10
C LEU A 135 28.90 -9.95 6.26
N GLU A 136 29.28 -10.87 5.37
CA GLU A 136 28.91 -12.28 5.50
C GLU A 136 29.53 -12.94 6.75
N SER A 137 30.77 -12.63 7.08
CA SER A 137 31.41 -13.08 8.31
C SER A 137 30.64 -12.62 9.56
N VAL A 138 30.21 -11.34 9.60
CA VAL A 138 29.38 -10.81 10.69
C VAL A 138 28.06 -11.55 10.76
N ARG A 139 27.38 -11.72 9.61
CA ARG A 139 26.11 -12.45 9.53
C ARG A 139 26.24 -13.87 10.10
N LEU A 140 27.27 -14.62 9.68
CA LEU A 140 27.53 -15.97 10.16
C LEU A 140 27.82 -16.02 11.67
N HIS A 141 28.58 -15.06 12.19
CA HIS A 141 28.84 -14.96 13.63
C HIS A 141 27.56 -14.68 14.43
N LEU A 142 26.71 -13.78 13.93
CA LEU A 142 25.43 -13.48 14.56
C LEU A 142 24.50 -14.70 14.53
N VAL A 143 24.38 -15.38 13.40
CA VAL A 143 23.62 -16.63 13.30
C VAL A 143 24.13 -17.64 14.33
N ALA A 144 25.43 -17.93 14.34
CA ALA A 144 26.01 -18.89 15.28
C ALA A 144 25.78 -18.53 16.77
N ARG A 145 25.71 -17.23 17.10
CA ARG A 145 25.45 -16.75 18.46
C ARG A 145 23.97 -16.71 18.83
N LEU A 146 23.11 -16.39 17.88
CA LEU A 146 21.67 -16.18 18.10
C LEU A 146 20.89 -17.49 18.00
N THR A 147 21.25 -18.40 17.09
CA THR A 147 20.57 -19.71 16.93
C THR A 147 20.36 -20.45 18.26
N PRO A 148 21.37 -20.60 19.14
CA PRO A 148 21.15 -21.26 20.43
C PRO A 148 20.45 -20.38 21.48
N ARG A 149 20.40 -19.06 21.31
CA ARG A 149 19.82 -18.12 22.29
C ARG A 149 18.34 -17.86 22.06
N VAL A 150 17.91 -17.73 20.81
CA VAL A 150 16.53 -17.40 20.44
C VAL A 150 15.48 -18.32 21.09
N PRO A 151 15.66 -19.66 21.16
CA PRO A 151 14.69 -20.53 21.81
C PRO A 151 14.45 -20.21 23.29
N HIS A 152 15.45 -19.65 23.98
CA HIS A 152 15.34 -19.30 25.40
C HIS A 152 14.53 -18.02 25.63
N TRP A 153 14.50 -17.08 24.69
CA TRP A 153 13.77 -15.82 24.83
C TRP A 153 12.26 -16.02 24.94
N CYS A 154 11.74 -17.06 24.31
CA CYS A 154 10.31 -17.35 24.32
C CYS A 154 9.87 -18.24 25.48
N ARG A 155 10.81 -18.80 26.26
CA ARG A 155 10.53 -19.63 27.44
C ARG A 155 9.43 -20.68 27.16
N PRO A 156 9.69 -21.66 26.27
CA PRO A 156 8.65 -22.57 25.76
C PRO A 156 7.90 -23.36 26.84
N ARG A 157 8.51 -23.55 28.02
CA ARG A 157 7.86 -24.21 29.16
C ARG A 157 6.78 -23.35 29.84
N GLU A 158 6.93 -22.03 29.81
CA GLU A 158 6.01 -21.09 30.44
C GLU A 158 4.94 -20.64 29.44
N THR A 159 5.32 -20.40 28.19
CA THR A 159 4.46 -19.78 27.17
C THR A 159 3.86 -20.76 26.17
N GLY A 160 4.41 -21.97 26.05
CA GLY A 160 4.08 -22.91 24.97
C GLY A 160 4.61 -22.49 23.59
N ILE A 161 5.36 -21.38 23.49
CA ILE A 161 5.84 -20.82 22.22
C ILE A 161 7.26 -21.31 21.93
N ASN A 162 7.44 -21.96 20.77
CA ASN A 162 8.75 -22.36 20.26
C ASN A 162 9.29 -21.30 19.32
N CYS A 163 10.47 -20.77 19.65
CA CYS A 163 11.14 -19.76 18.83
C CYS A 163 12.39 -20.31 18.15
N THR A 164 12.57 -19.94 16.90
CA THR A 164 13.75 -20.26 16.09
C THR A 164 14.25 -19.01 15.39
N LEU A 165 15.55 -18.98 15.07
CA LEU A 165 16.12 -17.89 14.29
C LEU A 165 15.76 -18.11 12.82
N VAL A 166 14.94 -17.22 12.27
CA VAL A 166 14.46 -17.31 10.87
C VAL A 166 15.52 -16.79 9.91
N SER A 167 15.92 -15.53 10.05
CA SER A 167 16.94 -14.90 9.20
C SER A 167 17.74 -13.86 9.97
N VAL A 168 18.94 -13.59 9.47
CA VAL A 168 19.79 -12.48 9.92
C VAL A 168 20.30 -11.81 8.65
N GLU A 169 20.03 -10.53 8.52
CA GLU A 169 20.53 -9.68 7.44
C GLU A 169 21.47 -8.63 8.04
N VAL A 170 22.58 -8.39 7.34
CA VAL A 170 23.57 -7.39 7.74
C VAL A 170 23.77 -6.44 6.58
N THR A 171 23.47 -5.18 6.80
CA THR A 171 23.57 -4.12 5.80
C THR A 171 24.37 -2.96 6.35
N CYS A 172 25.14 -2.31 5.49
CA CYS A 172 25.76 -1.04 5.82
C CYS A 172 24.79 0.10 5.58
N VAL A 173 24.68 0.97 6.58
CA VAL A 173 23.86 2.18 6.55
C VAL A 173 24.75 3.38 6.82
N THR A 174 24.53 4.48 6.10
CA THR A 174 25.13 5.78 6.41
C THR A 174 24.37 6.43 7.57
N GLU A 175 25.03 7.31 8.33
CA GLU A 175 24.44 7.91 9.55
C GLU A 175 23.10 8.64 9.29
N GLU A 176 22.84 9.12 8.07
CA GLU A 176 21.60 9.79 7.66
C GLU A 176 20.36 8.87 7.62
N VAL A 177 20.51 7.54 7.61
CA VAL A 177 19.39 6.58 7.51
C VAL A 177 18.87 6.11 8.87
N ILE A 178 19.58 6.43 9.96
CA ILE A 178 19.30 5.89 11.30
C ILE A 178 18.04 6.55 11.92
N GLU A 179 17.69 7.78 11.53
CA GLU A 179 16.57 8.53 12.12
C GLU A 179 15.17 8.18 11.55
N VAL A 180 15.07 7.40 10.47
CA VAL A 180 13.77 7.15 9.80
C VAL A 180 13.16 5.77 10.14
N THR A 181 13.83 4.95 10.95
CA THR A 181 13.31 3.63 11.35
C THR A 181 13.33 3.41 12.86
N THR A 182 12.83 4.37 13.64
CA THR A 182 11.85 3.95 14.66
C THR A 182 10.62 3.51 13.89
N ALA A 183 10.69 2.30 13.31
CA ALA A 183 9.48 1.59 12.98
C ALA A 183 8.67 1.63 14.27
N SER A 184 7.56 2.36 14.20
CA SER A 184 6.40 2.16 15.02
C SER A 184 6.35 0.68 15.39
N PRO A 185 5.96 0.30 16.61
CA PRO A 185 5.42 -1.05 16.74
C PRO A 185 4.43 -1.14 15.58
N SER A 186 4.68 -2.04 14.63
CA SER A 186 3.61 -2.53 13.78
C SER A 186 2.65 -3.02 14.85
N ASN A 187 1.69 -2.16 15.16
CA ASN A 187 0.59 -2.42 16.03
C ASN A 187 -0.14 -3.52 15.28
N ASN A 188 0.35 -4.73 15.45
CA ASN A 188 -0.39 -5.94 15.28
C ASN A 188 -1.36 -5.94 16.47
N TYR A 189 -2.24 -4.94 16.50
CA TYR A 189 -3.57 -5.13 17.02
C TYR A 189 -4.22 -6.03 15.96
N ASP A 190 -3.86 -7.32 16.02
CA ASP A 190 -4.80 -8.36 15.69
C ASP A 190 -5.96 -8.06 16.63
N TYR A 191 -7.10 -7.65 16.08
CA TYR A 191 -8.27 -7.38 16.89
C TYR A 191 -8.59 -8.67 17.61
N ASP A 192 -8.26 -8.71 18.91
CA ASP A 192 -8.82 -9.65 19.86
C ASP A 192 -10.32 -9.67 19.59
N ALA A 193 -10.80 -10.74 18.97
CA ALA A 193 -12.21 -11.05 18.99
C ALA A 193 -12.49 -11.47 20.44
N ASP A 194 -13.00 -10.50 21.21
CA ASP A 194 -13.44 -10.66 22.57
C ASP A 194 -14.16 -12.00 22.77
N GLU A 195 -13.68 -12.75 23.76
CA GLU A 195 -14.42 -13.84 24.39
C GLU A 195 -15.79 -13.32 24.87
N TYR A 196 -16.87 -13.79 24.24
CA TYR A 196 -18.19 -13.79 24.86
C TYR A 196 -18.59 -15.26 25.08
N TYR A 197 -18.38 -15.75 26.30
CA TYR A 197 -19.10 -16.91 26.80
C TYR A 197 -20.51 -16.46 27.23
N ASP A 198 -21.49 -17.35 26.98
CA ASP A 198 -22.89 -17.29 27.41
C ASP A 198 -23.12 -16.79 28.85
#